data_AF-A0A2S7P436-F1
#
_entry.id   AF-A0A2S7P436-F1
#
_cell.length_a   1.000
_cell.length_b   1.000
_cell.length_c   1.000
_cell.angle_alpha   90.00
_cell.angle_beta   90.00
_cell.angle_gamma   90.00
#
_symmetry.space_group_name_H-M   'P 1'
#
loop_
_entity.id
_entity.type
_entity.pdbx_description
1 polymer ?
#
loop_
_entity_poly.entity_id
_entity_poly.type
_entity_poly.pdbx_seq_one_letter_code
_entity_poly.pdbx_strand_id
1 'polypeptide(L)' 'MLITTTKRCCERSRQRKITLFKKVYNLGREYQVDIAVIIYQNGQYCTFRSLDQKL' A
#
# COMPACT_ATOMS: atom_id res chain seq x y z
N MET A 1 -14.74 -7.14 -25.84
CA MET A 1 -15.22 -6.96 -24.44
C MET A 1 -14.03 -7.00 -23.47
N LEU A 2 -13.10 -6.02 -23.55
CA LEU A 2 -11.78 -6.07 -22.85
C LEU A 2 -11.64 -5.04 -21.70
N ILE A 3 -12.63 -4.15 -21.55
CA ILE A 3 -12.56 -2.97 -20.66
C ILE A 3 -12.92 -3.34 -19.21
N THR A 4 -13.67 -4.42 -19.00
CA THR A 4 -14.18 -4.82 -17.67
C THR A 4 -13.14 -5.55 -16.83
N THR A 5 -12.21 -6.28 -17.46
CA THR A 5 -11.15 -7.03 -16.76
C THR A 5 -10.04 -6.13 -16.23
N THR A 6 -9.65 -5.10 -16.98
CA THR A 6 -8.65 -4.09 -16.57
C THR A 6 -9.16 -3.25 -15.40
N LYS A 7 -10.42 -2.78 -15.43
CA LYS A 7 -11.02 -2.05 -14.30
C LYS A 7 -11.01 -2.87 -13.01
N ARG A 8 -11.45 -4.14 -13.07
CA ARG A 8 -11.42 -5.05 -11.91
C ARG A 8 -10.00 -5.34 -11.41
N CYS A 9 -9.02 -5.44 -12.31
CA CYS A 9 -7.62 -5.65 -11.93
C CYS A 9 -7.04 -4.44 -11.18
N CYS A 10 -7.34 -3.22 -11.65
CA CYS A 10 -6.95 -1.98 -10.99
C CYS A 10 -7.59 -1.84 -9.60
N GLU A 11 -8.88 -2.17 -9.46
CA GLU A 11 -9.59 -2.15 -8.18
C GLU A 11 -8.99 -3.15 -7.19
N ARG A 12 -8.70 -4.38 -7.63
CA ARG A 12 -8.04 -5.40 -6.79
C ARG A 12 -6.65 -4.97 -6.36
N SER A 13 -5.86 -4.39 -7.27
CA SER A 13 -4.54 -3.83 -6.96
C SER A 13 -4.64 -2.72 -5.90
N ARG A 14 -5.62 -1.81 -6.05
CA ARG A 14 -5.88 -0.75 -5.08
C ARG A 14 -6.27 -1.30 -3.72
N GLN A 15 -7.21 -2.23 -3.65
CA GLN A 15 -7.64 -2.86 -2.40
C GLN A 15 -6.47 -3.57 -1.69
N ARG A 16 -5.65 -4.33 -2.42
CA ARG A 16 -4.47 -5.00 -1.86
C ARG A 16 -3.44 -4.02 -1.31
N LYS A 17 -3.19 -2.91 -2.00
CA LYS A 17 -2.31 -1.84 -1.48
C LYS A 17 -2.85 -1.25 -0.18
N ILE A 18 -4.14 -0.95 -0.10
CA ILE A 18 -4.77 -0.46 1.13
C ILE A 18 -4.60 -1.46 2.27
N THR A 19 -4.87 -2.74 2.02
CA THR A 19 -4.70 -3.80 3.04
C THR A 19 -3.24 -3.94 3.48
N LEU A 20 -2.28 -3.85 2.55
CA LEU A 20 -0.85 -3.88 2.87
C LEU A 20 -0.47 -2.73 3.81
N PHE A 21 -0.87 -1.50 3.48
CA PHE A 21 -0.59 -0.34 4.32
C PHE A 21 -1.20 -0.45 5.71
N LYS A 22 -2.43 -0.97 5.84
CA LYS A 22 -3.06 -1.24 7.15
C LYS A 22 -2.25 -2.24 7.99
N LYS A 23 -1.80 -3.34 7.38
CA LYS A 23 -0.99 -4.35 8.10
C LYS A 23 0.35 -3.79 8.54
N VAL A 24 1.01 -3.03 7.66
CA VAL A 24 2.30 -2.41 7.96
C VAL A 24 2.17 -1.38 9.08
N TYR A 25 1.12 -0.55 9.04
CA TYR A 25 0.80 0.38 10.13
C TYR A 25 0.60 -0.35 11.47
N ASN A 26 -0.21 -1.41 11.49
CA ASN A 26 -0.44 -2.20 12.70
C ASN A 26 0.85 -2.82 13.23
N LEU A 27 1.69 -3.38 12.34
CA LEU A 27 2.98 -3.97 12.73
C LEU A 27 3.89 -2.93 13.39
N GLY A 28 4.02 -1.74 12.80
CA GLY A 28 4.83 -0.67 13.37
C GLY A 28 4.30 -0.18 14.71
N ARG A 29 2.97 -0.08 14.86
CA ARG A 29 2.32 0.34 16.09
C ARG A 29 2.42 -0.71 17.21
N GLU A 30 2.16 -1.98 16.91
CA GLU A 30 2.09 -3.07 17.92
C GLU A 30 3.48 -3.45 18.44
N TYR A 31 4.49 -3.45 17.56
CA TYR A 31 5.84 -3.94 17.90
C TYR A 31 6.87 -2.80 18.01
N GLN A 32 6.45 -1.54 17.88
CA GLN A 32 7.31 -0.36 17.92
C GLN A 32 8.49 -0.44 16.94
N VAL A 33 8.23 -0.93 15.73
CA VAL A 33 9.23 -1.08 14.67
C VAL A 33 9.04 0.01 13.63
N ASP A 34 10.13 0.65 13.22
CA ASP A 34 10.11 1.55 12.08
C ASP A 34 10.09 0.78 10.76
N ILE A 35 9.11 1.10 9.91
CA ILE A 35 8.86 0.37 8.67
C ILE A 35 8.73 1.35 7.51
N ALA A 36 9.38 1.02 6.40
CA ALA A 36 9.20 1.70 5.12
C ALA A 36 8.72 0.70 4.07
N VAL A 37 7.75 1.12 3.25
CA VAL A 37 7.24 0.37 2.11
C VAL A 37 7.40 1.23 0.86
N ILE A 38 7.99 0.66 -0.18
CA ILE A 38 8.16 1.30 -1.48
C ILE A 38 7.54 0.37 -2.53
N ILE A 39 6.58 0.88 -3.29
CA ILE A 39 5.92 0.15 -4.36
C ILE A 39 6.15 0.92 -5.66
N TYR A 40 6.73 0.26 -6.65
CA TYR A 40 6.83 0.76 -8.01
C TYR A 40 5.81 0.03 -8.90
N GLN A 41 4.92 0.78 -9.54
CA GLN A 41 3.92 0.23 -10.45
C GLN A 41 3.58 1.23 -11.54
N ASN A 42 3.56 0.78 -12.81
CA ASN A 42 3.16 1.58 -13.97
C ASN A 42 3.90 2.94 -14.06
N GLY A 43 5.20 2.97 -13.77
CA GLY A 43 5.99 4.20 -13.82
C GLY A 43 5.83 5.12 -12.61
N GLN A 44 5.05 4.74 -11.60
CA GLN A 44 4.79 5.56 -10.42
C GLN A 44 5.27 4.88 -9.13
N TYR A 45 5.83 5.69 -8.24
CA TYR A 45 6.19 5.28 -6.88
C TYR A 45 5.04 5.58 -5.91
N CYS A 46 4.78 4.64 -5.01
CA CYS A 46 3.93 4.81 -3.85
C CYS A 46 4.72 4.41 -2.61
N THR A 47 4.92 5.34 -1.68
CA THR A 47 5.76 5.14 -0.51
C THR A 47 4.98 5.34 0.78
N PHE A 48 5.27 4.52 1.79
CA PHE A 48 4.81 4.68 3.16
C PHE A 48 6.02 4.59 4.09
N ARG A 49 6.09 5.45 5.11
CA ARG A 49 7.08 5.37 6.18
C ARG A 49 6.38 5.58 7.51
N SER A 50 6.68 4.74 8.50
CA SER A 50 6.12 4.85 9.86
C SER A 50 6.43 6.20 10.52
N LEU A 51 7.56 6.81 10.17
CA LEU A 51 8.03 8.08 10.73
C LEU A 51 7.19 9.29 10.27
N ASP A 52 6.56 9.22 9.10
CA ASP A 52 5.71 10.31 8.58
C ASP A 52 4.36 10.39 9.33
N GLN A 53 4.06 9.41 10.20
CA GLN A 53 2.80 9.31 10.94
C GLN A 53 2.92 9.62 12.44
N LYS A 54 4.10 10.04 12.92
CA LYS A 54 4.30 10.54 14.29
C LYS A 54 3.81 12.00 14.36
N LEU A 55 2.50 12.19 14.46
CA LEU A 55 1.83 13.42 14.89
C LEU A 55 1.21 13.22 16.27
#